data_AF-A0A560H3T1-F1
#
_entry.id   AF-A0A560H3T1-F1
#
_cell.length_a   1.000
_cell.length_b   1.000
_cell.length_c   1.000
_cell.angle_alpha   90.00
_cell.angle_beta   90.00
_cell.angle_gamma   90.00
#
_symmetry.space_group_name_H-M   'P 1'
#
loop_
_entity.id
_entity.type
_entity.pdbx_description
1 polymer ?
#
loop_
_entity_poly.entity_id
_entity_poly.type
_entity_poly.pdbx_seq_one_letter_code
_entity_poly.pdbx_strand_id
1 'polypeptide(L)'
;MAPRTHVIADHPCDEGHPVNVEASHHVDCSDIGPDGYYDYYYAYTIWRFSDGGQRVLIVRGYDDETNATLRAWENPDGTRDPVGAVDLFHPLVRQAMEHLRREGRSVQRLSPYGIVSATPMRGWAKALTLGLGYWLGWLAMIFKSPSGPPGPRR
;
A
#
# COMPACT_ATOMS: atom_id res chain seq x y z
N MET A 1 10.23 -13.19 26.29
CA MET A 1 10.87 -13.68 25.05
C MET A 1 11.26 -12.45 24.24
N ALA A 2 12.55 -12.19 24.04
CA ALA A 2 12.99 -10.95 23.37
C ALA A 2 12.67 -11.00 21.86
N PRO A 3 12.29 -9.88 21.21
CA PRO A 3 12.08 -9.85 19.76
C PRO A 3 13.40 -10.16 19.05
N ARG A 4 13.38 -11.10 18.11
CA ARG A 4 14.50 -11.38 17.21
C ARG A 4 14.47 -10.37 16.06
N THR A 5 15.29 -9.32 16.16
CA THR A 5 15.52 -8.38 15.06
C THR A 5 16.35 -9.07 13.97
N HIS A 6 15.72 -9.39 12.85
CA HIS A 6 16.42 -9.80 11.64
C HIS A 6 16.65 -8.58 10.75
N VAL A 7 17.84 -7.98 10.81
CA VAL A 7 18.27 -6.97 9.83
C VAL A 7 18.67 -7.70 8.56
N ILE A 8 17.84 -7.63 7.52
CA ILE A 8 18.20 -8.14 6.20
C ILE A 8 18.78 -6.97 5.40
N ALA A 9 20.10 -6.98 5.21
CA ALA A 9 20.79 -6.03 4.33
C ALA A 9 20.98 -6.64 2.93
N ASP A 10 20.45 -5.90 1.95
CA ASP A 10 20.80 -5.71 0.53
C ASP A 10 20.92 -6.87 -0.47
N HIS A 11 20.19 -6.72 -1.59
CA HIS A 11 20.78 -6.83 -2.92
C HIS A 11 20.23 -5.79 -3.91
N PRO A 12 21.06 -5.30 -4.86
CA PRO A 12 20.85 -4.06 -5.58
C PRO A 12 20.22 -4.31 -6.95
N CYS A 13 19.04 -3.75 -7.20
CA CYS A 13 18.46 -3.59 -8.55
C CYS A 13 17.27 -2.61 -8.53
N ASP A 14 17.43 -1.42 -7.94
CA ASP A 14 16.72 -0.19 -8.35
C ASP A 14 17.34 0.98 -7.56
N GLU A 15 17.42 2.18 -8.13
CA GLU A 15 17.98 3.37 -7.48
C GLU A 15 17.06 3.91 -6.37
N GLY A 16 16.89 3.13 -5.30
CA GLY A 16 16.16 3.48 -4.09
C GLY A 16 16.94 3.03 -2.87
N HIS A 17 16.80 3.74 -1.75
CA HIS A 17 17.40 3.34 -0.48
C HIS A 17 16.98 1.90 -0.12
N PRO A 18 17.91 1.09 0.44
CA PRO A 18 17.58 -0.27 0.82
C PRO A 18 16.49 -0.28 1.88
N VAL A 19 15.50 -1.17 1.70
CA VAL A 19 14.43 -1.35 2.68
C VAL A 19 14.94 -2.17 3.85
N ASN A 20 14.97 -1.54 5.02
CA ASN A 20 15.14 -2.22 6.29
C ASN A 20 13.81 -2.85 6.72
N VAL A 21 13.88 -4.05 7.26
CA VAL A 21 12.74 -4.79 7.81
C VAL A 21 13.05 -5.21 9.23
N GLU A 22 12.18 -4.86 10.17
CA GLU A 22 12.22 -5.38 11.53
C GLU A 22 11.00 -6.27 11.75
N ALA A 23 11.22 -7.54 12.05
CA ALA A 23 10.16 -8.48 12.40
C ALA A 23 10.16 -8.73 13.91
N SER A 24 8.98 -8.71 14.52
CA SER A 24 8.79 -9.07 15.92
C SER A 24 7.65 -10.07 16.02
N HIS A 25 7.91 -11.20 16.68
CA HIS A 25 6.93 -12.25 16.90
C HIS A 25 6.28 -12.09 18.28
N HIS A 26 4.97 -12.21 18.33
CA HIS A 26 4.13 -11.98 19.51
C HIS A 26 3.18 -13.15 19.70
N VAL A 27 2.99 -13.55 20.95
CA VAL A 27 2.00 -14.53 21.36
C VAL A 27 1.15 -13.89 22.45
N ASP A 28 -0.16 -13.91 22.25
CA ASP A 28 -1.19 -13.44 23.18
C ASP A 28 -2.13 -14.60 23.49
N CYS A 29 -2.07 -15.10 24.72
CA CYS A 29 -2.79 -16.29 25.15
C CYS A 29 -3.31 -16.13 26.58
N SER A 30 -4.38 -16.85 26.89
CA SER A 30 -4.87 -16.95 28.27
C SER A 30 -3.86 -17.67 29.16
N ASP A 31 -4.17 -17.78 30.46
CA ASP A 31 -3.57 -18.82 31.28
C ASP A 31 -4.03 -20.20 30.81
N ILE A 32 -3.25 -21.23 31.15
CA ILE A 32 -3.63 -22.62 30.88
C ILE A 32 -4.72 -23.03 31.87
N GLY A 33 -5.85 -23.51 31.34
CA GLY A 33 -6.98 -23.98 32.11
C GLY A 33 -6.72 -25.32 32.82
N PRO A 34 -7.62 -25.75 33.72
CA PRO A 34 -7.51 -27.03 34.42
C PRO A 34 -7.50 -28.26 33.51
N ASP A 35 -8.01 -28.12 32.28
CA ASP A 35 -8.02 -29.14 31.24
C ASP A 35 -6.72 -29.19 30.40
N GLY A 36 -5.78 -28.28 30.67
CA GLY A 36 -4.49 -28.19 29.98
C GLY A 36 -4.54 -27.40 28.68
N TYR A 37 -5.65 -26.73 28.35
CA TYR A 37 -5.79 -25.92 27.14
C TYR A 37 -5.81 -24.42 27.44
N TYR A 38 -5.51 -23.62 26.43
CA TYR A 38 -5.74 -22.18 26.45
C TYR A 38 -7.17 -21.88 26.00
N ASP A 39 -7.85 -20.95 26.68
CA ASP A 39 -9.15 -20.41 26.25
C ASP A 39 -9.01 -19.57 24.97
N TYR A 40 -7.86 -18.89 24.82
CA TYR A 40 -7.48 -18.23 23.57
C TYR A 40 -5.96 -18.29 23.36
N TYR A 41 -5.55 -18.40 22.10
CA TYR A 41 -4.15 -18.39 21.69
C TYR A 41 -4.02 -17.70 20.33
N TYR A 42 -3.32 -16.56 20.30
CA TYR A 42 -3.04 -15.80 19.10
C TYR A 42 -1.53 -15.62 18.94
N ALA A 43 -0.97 -16.19 17.88
CA ALA A 43 0.41 -15.97 17.48
C ALA A 43 0.44 -15.10 16.21
N TYR A 44 1.23 -14.03 16.23
CA TYR A 44 1.34 -13.13 15.10
C TYR A 44 2.70 -12.47 15.01
N THR A 45 3.06 -12.08 13.79
CA THR A 45 4.26 -11.31 13.50
C THR A 45 3.89 -9.89 13.09
N ILE A 46 4.59 -8.91 13.64
CA ILE A 46 4.55 -7.51 13.20
C ILE A 46 5.85 -7.22 12.46
N TRP A 47 5.73 -6.82 11.19
CA TRP A 47 6.84 -6.27 10.41
C TRP A 47 6.75 -4.74 10.39
N ARG A 48 7.91 -4.12 10.54
CA ARG A 48 8.12 -2.67 10.39
C ARG A 48 9.09 -2.47 9.23
N PHE A 49 8.63 -1.85 8.15
CA PHE A 49 9.47 -1.56 6.98
C PHE A 49 9.82 -0.07 6.95
N SER A 50 11.09 0.24 6.67
CA SER A 50 11.58 1.61 6.47
C SER A 50 12.62 1.66 5.35
N ASP A 51 12.70 2.79 4.65
CA ASP A 51 13.64 3.05 3.55
C ASP A 51 14.52 4.30 3.82
N GLY A 52 14.71 4.65 5.10
CA GLY A 52 15.34 5.91 5.51
C GLY A 52 14.42 7.13 5.42
N GLY A 53 13.18 6.97 4.93
CA GLY A 53 12.14 7.98 5.02
C GLY A 53 11.63 8.22 6.45
N GLN A 54 10.79 9.24 6.61
CA GLN A 54 10.25 9.66 7.92
C GLN A 54 9.20 8.70 8.49
N ARG A 55 8.52 7.93 7.63
CA ARG A 55 7.40 7.07 8.03
C ARG A 55 7.81 5.60 7.98
N VAL A 56 7.28 4.83 8.91
CA VAL A 56 7.47 3.38 8.97
C VAL A 56 6.17 2.70 8.55
N LEU A 57 6.26 1.73 7.64
CA LEU A 57 5.11 0.92 7.25
C LEU A 57 4.96 -0.25 8.20
N ILE A 58 3.80 -0.36 8.86
CA ILE A 58 3.48 -1.46 9.76
C ILE A 58 2.61 -2.49 9.04
N VAL A 59 3.06 -3.74 9.07
CA VAL A 59 2.34 -4.90 8.55
C VAL A 59 2.18 -5.92 9.66
N ARG A 60 1.04 -6.63 9.69
CA ARG A 60 0.80 -7.72 10.64
C ARG A 60 0.22 -8.93 9.96
N GLY A 61 0.66 -10.12 10.35
CA GLY A 61 0.15 -11.40 9.87
C GLY A 61 0.10 -12.38 11.02
N TYR A 62 -0.94 -13.20 11.04
CA TYR A 62 -1.06 -14.28 12.01
C TYR A 62 -0.26 -15.49 11.52
N ASP A 63 0.13 -16.37 12.44
CA ASP A 63 0.94 -17.55 12.13
C ASP A 63 0.11 -18.68 11.51
N ASP A 64 -1.16 -18.74 11.86
CA ASP A 64 -2.16 -19.68 11.33
C ASP A 64 -2.82 -19.18 10.03
N GLU A 65 -2.50 -17.96 9.58
CA GLU A 65 -3.00 -17.38 8.34
C GLU A 65 -1.88 -17.14 7.33
N THR A 66 -2.19 -17.32 6.05
CA THR A 66 -1.27 -16.96 4.96
C THR A 66 -1.31 -15.46 4.62
N ASN A 67 -2.25 -14.70 5.18
CA ASN A 67 -2.44 -13.29 4.88
C ASN A 67 -1.60 -12.38 5.80
N ALA A 68 -0.92 -11.40 5.20
CA ALA A 68 -0.31 -10.26 5.86
C ALA A 68 -1.11 -8.99 5.56
N THR A 69 -1.48 -8.23 6.58
CA THR A 69 -2.31 -7.03 6.48
C THR A 69 -1.47 -5.77 6.66
N LEU A 70 -1.46 -4.90 5.64
CA LEU A 70 -0.97 -3.53 5.74
C LEU A 70 -1.84 -2.78 6.76
N ARG A 71 -1.29 -2.50 7.94
CA ARG A 71 -2.04 -1.98 9.09
C ARG A 71 -2.06 -0.45 9.10
N ALA A 72 -0.89 0.17 9.05
CA ALA A 72 -0.76 1.61 9.19
C ALA A 72 0.59 2.12 8.69
N TRP A 73 0.62 3.41 8.39
CA TRP A 73 1.81 4.23 8.45
C TRP A 73 2.01 4.74 9.87
N GLU A 74 3.21 4.59 10.42
CA GLU A 74 3.62 5.24 11.66
C GLU A 74 4.43 6.48 11.32
N ASN A 75 3.95 7.63 11.80
CA ASN A 75 4.56 8.93 11.61
C ASN A 75 5.65 9.18 12.68
N PRO A 76 6.58 10.14 12.46
CA PRO A 76 7.61 10.50 13.44
C PRO A 76 7.08 10.91 14.82
N ASP A 77 5.87 11.45 14.87
CA ASP A 77 5.18 11.85 16.10
C ASP A 77 4.48 10.69 16.83
N GLY A 78 4.60 9.46 16.30
CA GLY A 78 3.98 8.26 16.84
C GLY A 78 2.51 8.06 16.43
N THR A 79 1.92 8.99 15.67
CA THR A 79 0.56 8.81 15.14
C THR A 79 0.53 7.75 14.05
N ARG A 80 -0.67 7.17 13.83
CA ARG A 80 -0.86 6.08 12.87
C ARG A 80 -1.95 6.42 11.86
N ASP A 81 -1.56 6.49 10.60
CA ASP A 81 -2.48 6.71 9.47
C ASP A 81 -2.81 5.37 8.77
N PRO A 82 -4.05 5.17 8.31
CA PRO A 82 -4.41 3.98 7.56
C PRO A 82 -3.69 3.91 6.21
N VAL A 83 -3.34 2.70 5.77
CA VAL A 83 -2.75 2.49 4.43
C VAL A 83 -3.85 2.49 3.37
N GLY A 84 -3.90 3.57 2.58
CA GLY A 84 -4.89 3.80 1.54
C GLY A 84 -4.61 3.04 0.23
N ALA A 85 -5.56 3.10 -0.69
CA ALA A 85 -5.40 2.51 -2.02
C ALA A 85 -4.29 3.19 -2.85
N VAL A 86 -4.11 4.51 -2.67
CA VAL A 86 -3.06 5.30 -3.35
C VAL A 86 -1.67 4.89 -2.85
N ASP A 87 -1.55 4.51 -1.57
CA ASP A 87 -0.28 4.12 -0.98
C ASP A 87 0.26 2.80 -1.55
N LEU A 88 -0.57 1.99 -2.23
CA LEU A 88 -0.12 0.78 -2.93
C LEU A 88 0.88 1.09 -4.06
N PHE A 89 0.95 2.34 -4.51
CA PHE A 89 1.95 2.81 -5.48
C PHE A 89 3.25 3.31 -4.81
N HIS A 90 3.28 3.47 -3.49
CA HIS A 90 4.47 3.90 -2.76
C HIS A 90 5.60 2.85 -2.89
N PRO A 91 6.85 3.26 -3.18
CA PRO A 91 7.98 2.33 -3.33
C PRO A 91 8.15 1.38 -2.15
N LEU A 92 8.17 1.91 -0.91
CA LEU A 92 8.26 1.09 0.31
C LEU A 92 7.13 0.04 0.42
N VAL A 93 5.89 0.41 0.07
CA VAL A 93 4.75 -0.53 0.13
C VAL A 93 4.91 -1.64 -0.91
N ARG A 94 5.40 -1.32 -2.11
CA ARG A 94 5.69 -2.32 -3.14
C ARG A 94 6.78 -3.29 -2.72
N GLN A 95 7.88 -2.77 -2.17
CA GLN A 95 8.99 -3.58 -1.69
C GLN A 95 8.58 -4.46 -0.50
N ALA A 96 7.80 -3.93 0.44
CA ALA A 96 7.24 -4.69 1.55
C ALA A 96 6.30 -5.81 1.06
N MET A 97 5.41 -5.51 0.10
CA MET A 97 4.53 -6.52 -0.49
C MET A 97 5.31 -7.63 -1.19
N GLU A 98 6.39 -7.29 -1.89
CA GLU A 98 7.24 -8.27 -2.54
C GLU A 98 8.02 -9.12 -1.54
N HIS A 99 8.56 -8.52 -0.49
CA HIS A 99 9.19 -9.23 0.62
C HIS A 99 8.25 -10.28 1.23
N LEU A 100 7.02 -9.88 1.58
CA LEU A 100 6.03 -10.77 2.19
C LEU A 100 5.60 -11.89 1.24
N ARG A 101 5.46 -11.61 -0.06
CA ARG A 101 5.16 -12.63 -1.07
C ARG A 101 6.28 -13.65 -1.21
N ARG A 102 7.55 -13.22 -1.09
CA ARG A 102 8.70 -14.13 -1.07
C ARG A 102 8.70 -15.04 0.17
N GLU A 103 8.17 -14.56 1.29
CA GLU A 103 7.90 -15.38 2.48
C GLU A 103 6.65 -16.27 2.36
N GLY A 104 5.98 -16.28 1.20
CA GLY A 104 4.79 -17.09 0.96
C GLY A 104 3.48 -16.47 1.45
N ARG A 105 3.47 -15.18 1.80
CA ARG A 105 2.29 -14.49 2.31
C ARG A 105 1.53 -13.73 1.21
N SER A 106 0.20 -13.87 1.21
CA SER A 106 -0.68 -12.96 0.46
C SER A 106 -0.81 -11.64 1.21
N VAL A 107 -0.96 -10.52 0.49
CA VAL A 107 -1.02 -9.19 1.12
C VAL A 107 -2.39 -8.56 0.95
N GLN A 108 -2.94 -8.08 2.06
CA GLN A 108 -4.23 -7.41 2.16
C GLN A 108 -4.08 -6.06 2.88
N ARG A 109 -5.12 -5.22 2.82
CA ARG A 109 -5.17 -3.93 3.51
C ARG A 109 -6.56 -3.71 4.11
N LEU A 110 -6.63 -2.78 5.03
CA LEU A 110 -7.89 -2.29 5.57
C LEU A 110 -8.51 -1.27 4.61
N SER A 111 -9.81 -1.37 4.41
CA SER A 111 -10.64 -0.37 3.72
C SER A 111 -11.84 -0.02 4.59
N PRO A 112 -12.52 1.11 4.33
CA PRO A 112 -13.77 1.44 5.01
C PRO A 112 -14.85 0.35 4.93
N TYR A 113 -14.76 -0.55 3.95
CA TYR A 113 -15.72 -1.64 3.71
C TYR A 113 -15.22 -3.01 4.17
N GLY A 114 -14.10 -3.06 4.91
CA GLY A 114 -13.48 -4.30 5.39
C GLY A 114 -12.13 -4.59 4.76
N ILE A 115 -11.67 -5.83 4.92
CA ILE A 115 -10.37 -6.31 4.46
C ILE A 115 -10.43 -6.58 2.96
N VAL A 116 -9.48 -6.02 2.20
CA VAL A 116 -9.40 -6.19 0.74
C VAL A 116 -7.98 -6.54 0.33
N SER A 117 -7.83 -7.28 -0.78
CA SER A 117 -6.51 -7.60 -1.34
C SER A 117 -5.72 -6.33 -1.70
N ALA A 118 -4.42 -6.33 -1.42
CA ALA A 118 -3.51 -5.23 -1.72
C ALA A 118 -3.02 -5.32 -3.18
N THR A 119 -3.95 -5.31 -4.13
CA THR A 119 -3.66 -5.28 -5.56
C THR A 119 -3.68 -3.83 -6.05
N PRO A 120 -2.59 -3.31 -6.63
CA PRO A 120 -2.62 -2.00 -7.28
C PRO A 120 -3.60 -2.06 -8.46
N MET A 121 -4.69 -1.30 -8.41
CA MET A 121 -5.63 -1.25 -9.54
C MET A 121 -4.99 -0.53 -10.73
N ARG A 122 -4.51 -1.31 -11.71
CA ARG A 122 -3.84 -0.82 -12.93
C ARG A 122 -4.76 -0.06 -13.89
N GLY A 123 -6.08 -0.03 -13.64
CA GLY A 123 -7.11 0.45 -14.57
C GLY A 123 -7.17 1.97 -14.80
N TRP A 124 -6.69 2.79 -13.87
CA TRP A 124 -6.84 4.25 -13.93
C TRP A 124 -5.67 4.94 -14.65
N ALA A 125 -4.51 4.27 -14.74
CA ALA A 125 -3.37 4.76 -15.49
C ALA A 125 -3.68 4.87 -17.00
N LYS A 126 -4.59 4.05 -17.54
CA LYS A 126 -5.04 4.19 -18.94
C LYS A 126 -6.05 5.33 -19.12
N ALA A 127 -6.87 5.62 -18.11
CA ALA A 127 -7.91 6.65 -18.19
C ALA A 127 -7.33 8.07 -18.22
N LEU A 128 -6.22 8.33 -17.51
CA LEU A 128 -5.54 9.63 -17.55
C LEU A 128 -4.81 9.89 -18.88
N THR A 129 -4.23 8.86 -19.52
CA THR A 129 -3.66 8.99 -20.88
C THR A 129 -4.72 9.13 -21.98
N LEU A 130 -5.94 8.65 -21.78
CA LEU A 130 -7.03 8.76 -22.76
C LEU A 130 -7.99 9.94 -22.48
N GLY A 131 -8.01 10.48 -21.26
CA GLY A 131 -8.90 11.57 -20.85
C GLY A 131 -8.40 12.97 -21.21
N LEU A 132 -7.08 13.19 -21.31
CA LEU A 132 -6.53 14.50 -21.71
C LEU A 132 -6.61 14.77 -23.23
N GLY A 133 -6.71 13.74 -24.07
CA GLY A 133 -6.88 13.91 -25.53
C GLY A 133 -8.29 14.36 -25.92
N TYR A 134 -9.30 14.00 -25.14
CA TYR A 134 -10.71 14.30 -25.47
C TYR A 134 -11.18 15.70 -25.04
N TRP A 135 -10.51 16.34 -24.08
CA TRP A 135 -10.89 17.68 -23.61
C TRP A 135 -10.26 18.84 -24.41
N LEU A 136 -9.08 18.63 -25.01
CA LEU A 136 -8.42 19.65 -25.85
C LEU A 136 -8.98 19.70 -27.29
N GLY A 137 -9.59 18.62 -27.79
CA GLY A 137 -10.23 18.61 -29.11
C GLY A 137 -11.58 19.33 -29.17
N TRP A 138 -12.31 19.39 -28.05
CA TRP A 138 -13.66 19.97 -28.01
C TRP A 138 -13.67 21.51 -27.87
N LEU A 139 -12.61 22.08 -27.28
CA LEU A 139 -12.46 23.54 -27.16
C LEU A 139 -12.07 24.24 -28.48
N ALA A 140 -11.51 23.51 -29.45
CA ALA A 140 -11.15 24.06 -30.76
C ALA A 140 -12.36 24.22 -31.72
N MET A 141 -13.50 23.58 -31.46
CA MET A 141 -14.68 23.66 -32.35
C MET A 141 -15.68 24.77 -32.00
N ILE A 142 -15.54 25.45 -30.86
CA ILE A 142 -16.54 26.43 -30.38
C ILE A 142 -16.21 27.88 -30.84
N PHE A 143 -15.03 28.14 -31.40
CA PHE A 143 -14.57 29.52 -31.72
C PHE A 143 -14.47 29.88 -33.22
N LYS A 144 -15.23 29.23 -34.10
CA LYS A 144 -15.33 29.68 -35.51
C LYS A 144 -16.72 30.21 -35.82
N SER A 145 -16.98 31.43 -35.33
CA SER A 145 -18.08 32.29 -35.77
C SER A 145 -18.10 32.43 -37.30
N PRO A 146 -19.25 32.29 -37.96
CA PRO A 146 -19.46 32.90 -39.26
C PRO A 146 -19.94 34.34 -39.04
N SER A 147 -19.00 35.29 -39.07
CA SER A 147 -19.35 36.71 -39.25
C SER A 147 -19.94 36.92 -40.64
N GLY A 148 -21.08 37.60 -40.69
CA GLY A 148 -21.86 37.91 -41.89
C GLY A 148 -21.19 38.87 -42.89
N PRO A 149 -21.97 39.44 -43.84
CA PRO A 149 -21.71 39.37 -45.28
C PRO A 149 -20.92 40.58 -45.83
N PRO A 150 -20.28 40.47 -47.01
CA PRO A 150 -19.85 41.65 -47.76
C PRO A 150 -20.99 42.18 -48.65
N GLY A 151 -21.27 43.48 -48.50
CA GLY A 151 -22.20 44.26 -49.33
C GLY A 151 -21.76 44.45 -50.78
N PRO A 152 -22.52 45.24 -51.56
CA PRO A 152 -22.62 45.11 -53.01
C PRO A 152 -21.41 45.70 -53.75
N ARG A 153 -21.11 45.12 -54.91
CA ARG A 153 -20.20 45.72 -55.90
C ARG A 153 -20.98 46.14 -57.14
N ARG A 154 -20.96 47.47 -57.35
CA ARG A 154 -21.26 48.27 -58.57
C ARG A 154 -22.65 48.19 -59.16
#